data_AF-A0A966PQF2-F1
#
_entry.id   AF-A0A966PQF2-F1
#
_cell.length_a   1.000
_cell.length_b   1.000
_cell.length_c   1.000
_cell.angle_alpha   90.00
_cell.angle_beta   90.00
_cell.angle_gamma   90.00
#
_symmetry.space_group_name_H-M   'P 1'
#
loop_
_entity.id
_entity.type
_entity.pdbx_description
1 polymer ?
#
loop_
_entity_poly.entity_id
_entity_poly.type
_entity_poly.pdbx_seq_one_letter_code
_entity_poly.pdbx_strand_id
1 'polypeptide(L)'
;MSSSVVPHVVPYSTPPAGAPNVVVIVLDDVGFGQLGCFGSPIHTPNIDRLAANGLRFNRFHVTSICSSTRAALLTGRNHHAVGVGATQETSFALPGYNGRIPRSAATLARILKDNGYNTMAVGKWHLTPQAEYSAAGPFERWPLGMGFERYYGFLGAETNHWAPELVRDNTPIPTPDTPGYHLTEDLAHQAIDMMRSQHAAAPDKPFLLWFATGAAHAPHHVTREWFEPYAGKFDEGWEVLRERTFREQLRNGVI
;
A
#
# COMPACT_ATOMS: atom_id res chain seq x y z
N MET A 1 28.02 -39.11 31.13
CA MET A 1 27.70 -39.29 29.70
C MET A 1 27.88 -37.95 29.03
N SER A 2 28.96 -37.77 28.26
CA SER A 2 29.17 -36.56 27.45
C SER A 2 28.36 -36.73 26.18
N SER A 3 27.27 -35.96 26.01
CA SER A 3 26.59 -35.91 24.73
C SER A 3 27.44 -35.09 23.77
N SER A 4 27.96 -35.74 22.72
CA SER A 4 28.63 -35.04 21.64
C SER A 4 27.58 -34.23 20.86
N VAL A 5 27.64 -32.91 20.93
CA VAL A 5 26.83 -32.04 20.07
C VAL A 5 27.48 -32.02 18.68
N VAL A 6 26.83 -32.60 17.69
CA VAL A 6 27.24 -32.50 16.28
C VAL A 6 26.61 -31.24 15.68
N PRO A 7 27.41 -30.26 15.22
CA PRO A 7 26.89 -29.10 14.53
C PRO A 7 26.16 -29.52 13.25
N HIS A 8 24.95 -29.01 13.03
CA HIS A 8 24.26 -29.12 11.75
C HIS A 8 23.79 -27.73 11.31
N VAL A 9 23.92 -27.46 10.01
CA VAL A 9 23.46 -26.20 9.42
C VAL A 9 21.94 -26.28 9.29
N VAL A 10 21.23 -25.34 9.90
CA VAL A 10 19.80 -25.15 9.67
C VAL A 10 19.66 -24.26 8.42
N PRO A 11 19.19 -24.78 7.28
CA PRO A 11 19.08 -23.99 6.07
C PRO A 11 18.02 -22.90 6.23
N TYR A 12 18.27 -21.74 5.61
CA TYR A 12 17.22 -20.72 5.45
C TYR A 12 16.14 -21.21 4.49
N SER A 13 14.90 -20.75 4.69
CA SER A 13 13.83 -20.96 3.72
C SER A 13 14.20 -20.31 2.39
N THR A 14 14.06 -21.07 1.30
CA THR A 14 14.33 -20.62 -0.07
C THR A 14 13.03 -20.56 -0.86
N PRO A 15 12.85 -19.53 -1.70
CA PRO A 15 11.71 -19.45 -2.60
C PRO A 15 11.73 -20.60 -3.63
N PRO A 16 10.57 -20.99 -4.19
CA PRO A 16 10.52 -21.90 -5.32
C PRO A 16 11.33 -21.39 -6.52
N ALA A 17 11.86 -22.30 -7.34
CA ALA A 17 12.54 -21.92 -8.57
C ALA A 17 11.61 -21.11 -9.48
N GLY A 18 12.11 -19.98 -10.00
CA GLY A 18 11.33 -19.07 -10.85
C GLY A 18 10.27 -18.23 -10.11
N ALA A 19 10.31 -18.18 -8.78
CA ALA A 19 9.46 -17.31 -7.99
C ALA A 19 9.56 -15.83 -8.46
N PRO A 20 8.43 -15.17 -8.77
CA PRO A 20 8.45 -13.81 -9.29
C PRO A 20 8.62 -12.77 -8.17
N ASN A 21 9.08 -11.59 -8.55
CA ASN A 21 8.87 -10.39 -7.73
C ASN A 21 7.39 -10.02 -7.76
N VAL A 22 6.86 -9.55 -6.63
CA VAL A 22 5.47 -9.12 -6.49
C VAL A 22 5.45 -7.65 -6.09
N VAL A 23 4.81 -6.81 -6.89
CA VAL A 23 4.58 -5.40 -6.58
C VAL A 23 3.08 -5.18 -6.47
N VAL A 24 2.62 -4.76 -5.29
CA VAL A 24 1.23 -4.40 -5.03
C VAL A 24 1.14 -2.88 -4.93
N ILE A 25 0.46 -2.24 -5.89
CA ILE A 25 0.22 -0.80 -5.89
C ILE A 25 -1.21 -0.55 -5.39
N VAL A 26 -1.35 0.24 -4.33
CA VAL A 26 -2.64 0.64 -3.76
C VAL A 26 -2.78 2.15 -3.87
N LEU A 27 -3.77 2.60 -4.64
CA LEU A 27 -4.15 4.00 -4.72
C LEU A 27 -5.30 4.26 -3.74
N ASP A 28 -5.23 5.35 -3.00
CA ASP A 28 -6.19 5.68 -1.95
C ASP A 28 -7.26 6.61 -2.51
N ASP A 29 -8.53 6.24 -2.38
CA ASP A 29 -9.72 6.98 -2.85
C ASP A 29 -9.81 7.26 -4.36
N VAL A 30 -8.99 6.58 -5.18
CA VAL A 30 -9.11 6.68 -6.64
C VAL A 30 -10.37 5.97 -7.13
N GLY A 31 -11.27 6.73 -7.74
CA GLY A 31 -12.52 6.27 -8.31
C GLY A 31 -12.34 5.47 -9.59
N PHE A 32 -13.31 4.58 -9.87
CA PHE A 32 -13.31 3.68 -11.02
C PHE A 32 -13.06 4.40 -12.37
N GLY A 33 -13.66 5.57 -12.58
CA GLY A 33 -13.51 6.38 -13.80
C GLY A 33 -12.38 7.41 -13.78
N GLN A 34 -11.41 7.31 -12.87
CA GLN A 34 -10.31 8.28 -12.72
C GLN A 34 -8.99 7.84 -13.38
N LEU A 35 -8.95 6.66 -14.01
CA LEU A 35 -7.82 6.19 -14.79
C LEU A 35 -8.14 6.22 -16.29
N GLY A 36 -7.18 6.60 -17.14
CA GLY A 36 -7.34 6.69 -18.59
C GLY A 36 -7.85 5.38 -19.20
N CYS A 37 -7.28 4.26 -18.78
CA CYS A 37 -7.69 2.91 -19.18
C CYS A 37 -9.11 2.48 -18.72
N PHE A 38 -9.77 3.33 -17.92
CA PHE A 38 -11.17 3.25 -17.49
C PHE A 38 -12.01 4.47 -17.93
N GLY A 39 -11.57 5.19 -18.97
CA GLY A 39 -12.35 6.26 -19.62
C GLY A 39 -12.16 7.66 -19.04
N SER A 40 -11.19 7.85 -18.15
CA SER A 40 -10.92 9.17 -17.56
C SER A 40 -10.23 10.13 -18.53
N PRO A 41 -10.49 11.44 -18.45
CA PRO A 41 -9.65 12.46 -19.08
C PRO A 41 -8.35 12.75 -18.31
N ILE A 42 -8.15 12.13 -17.13
CA ILE A 42 -6.91 12.27 -16.35
C ILE A 42 -5.78 11.51 -17.05
N HIS A 43 -4.64 12.17 -17.22
CA HIS A 43 -3.48 11.63 -17.90
C HIS A 43 -2.70 10.64 -17.01
N THR A 44 -2.92 9.34 -17.21
CA THR A 44 -2.30 8.25 -16.42
C THR A 44 -1.46 7.29 -17.27
N PRO A 45 -0.51 7.78 -18.11
CA PRO A 45 0.11 6.99 -19.17
C PRO A 45 0.85 5.74 -18.69
N ASN A 46 1.46 5.78 -17.50
CA ASN A 46 2.14 4.62 -16.92
C ASN A 46 1.16 3.51 -16.50
N ILE A 47 0.03 3.88 -15.89
CA ILE A 47 -1.02 2.94 -15.51
C ILE A 47 -1.70 2.40 -16.77
N ASP A 48 -1.94 3.26 -17.75
CA ASP A 48 -2.56 2.86 -19.02
C ASP A 48 -1.67 1.88 -19.78
N ARG A 49 -0.35 2.09 -19.78
CA ARG A 49 0.62 1.16 -20.36
C ARG A 49 0.65 -0.18 -19.62
N LEU A 50 0.57 -0.19 -18.29
CA LEU A 50 0.47 -1.43 -17.52
C LEU A 50 -0.83 -2.19 -17.87
N ALA A 51 -1.95 -1.48 -17.93
CA ALA A 51 -3.25 -2.05 -18.24
C ALA A 51 -3.32 -2.60 -19.69
N ALA A 52 -2.66 -1.95 -20.65
CA ALA A 52 -2.58 -2.39 -22.04
C ALA A 52 -1.75 -3.68 -22.21
N ASN A 53 -0.79 -3.93 -21.32
CA ASN A 53 0.05 -5.14 -21.31
C ASN A 53 -0.38 -6.15 -20.24
N GLY A 54 -1.56 -5.97 -19.65
CA GLY A 54 -2.03 -6.75 -18.52
C GLY A 54 -3.50 -7.09 -18.61
N LEU A 55 -4.09 -7.42 -17.46
CA LEU A 55 -5.51 -7.69 -17.31
C LEU A 55 -6.18 -6.54 -16.56
N ARG A 56 -7.37 -6.16 -17.03
CA ARG A 56 -8.24 -5.19 -16.37
C ARG A 56 -9.47 -5.91 -15.82
N PHE A 57 -9.90 -5.51 -14.64
CA PHE A 57 -11.09 -6.05 -13.99
C PHE A 57 -12.11 -4.92 -13.83
N ASN A 58 -13.33 -5.11 -14.38
CA ASN A 58 -14.46 -4.21 -14.17
C ASN A 58 -15.43 -4.71 -13.08
N ARG A 59 -15.11 -5.84 -12.42
CA ARG A 59 -15.85 -6.44 -11.30
C ARG A 59 -14.93 -6.86 -10.15
N PHE A 60 -13.88 -6.09 -9.90
CA PHE A 60 -13.05 -6.22 -8.71
C PHE A 60 -13.65 -5.38 -7.58
N HIS A 61 -13.85 -5.99 -6.41
CA HIS A 61 -14.54 -5.34 -5.29
C HIS A 61 -13.57 -5.17 -4.11
N VAL A 62 -13.60 -3.98 -3.54
CA VAL A 62 -12.98 -3.66 -2.26
C VAL A 62 -14.08 -3.49 -1.21
N THR A 63 -13.70 -3.26 0.05
CA THR A 63 -14.66 -2.83 1.08
C THR A 63 -14.92 -1.32 0.94
N SER A 64 -15.91 -0.80 1.65
CA SER A 64 -16.24 0.64 1.61
C SER A 64 -15.25 1.56 2.33
N ILE A 65 -14.24 1.02 3.04
CA ILE A 65 -13.35 1.77 3.92
C ILE A 65 -11.89 1.29 3.74
N CYS A 66 -10.94 2.22 3.78
CA CYS A 66 -9.51 1.97 3.56
C CYS A 66 -8.90 0.90 4.50
N SER A 67 -9.00 1.03 5.83
CA SER A 67 -8.46 0.02 6.77
C SER A 67 -9.05 -1.37 6.52
N SER A 68 -10.38 -1.46 6.32
CA SER A 68 -11.09 -2.72 6.05
C SER A 68 -10.60 -3.39 4.76
N THR A 69 -10.42 -2.61 3.70
CA THR A 69 -9.88 -3.09 2.41
C THR A 69 -8.44 -3.58 2.58
N ARG A 70 -7.59 -2.83 3.28
CA ARG A 70 -6.19 -3.20 3.52
C ARG A 70 -6.09 -4.49 4.35
N ALA A 71 -6.93 -4.64 5.37
CA ALA A 71 -7.00 -5.85 6.18
C ALA A 71 -7.42 -7.06 5.34
N ALA A 72 -8.45 -6.92 4.51
CA ALA A 72 -8.90 -7.99 3.62
C ALA A 72 -7.84 -8.35 2.57
N LEU A 73 -7.20 -7.35 1.95
CA LEU A 73 -6.18 -7.55 0.93
C LEU A 73 -4.92 -8.23 1.50
N LEU A 74 -4.48 -7.85 2.70
CA LEU A 74 -3.31 -8.47 3.32
C LEU A 74 -3.60 -9.88 3.86
N THR A 75 -4.80 -10.16 4.33
CA THR A 75 -5.09 -11.44 5.01
C THR A 75 -5.82 -12.45 4.13
N GLY A 76 -6.41 -12.03 3.01
CA GLY A 76 -7.32 -12.84 2.19
C GLY A 76 -8.62 -13.19 2.92
N ARG A 77 -8.98 -12.50 4.00
CA ARG A 77 -10.14 -12.80 4.85
C ARG A 77 -11.12 -11.63 4.87
N ASN A 78 -12.37 -11.93 5.25
CA ASN A 78 -13.33 -10.88 5.55
C ASN A 78 -12.79 -9.98 6.69
N HIS A 79 -12.85 -8.67 6.50
CA HIS A 79 -12.27 -7.69 7.41
C HIS A 79 -12.89 -7.72 8.83
N HIS A 80 -14.18 -8.05 8.96
CA HIS A 80 -14.80 -8.29 10.28
C HIS A 80 -14.24 -9.54 10.96
N ALA A 81 -13.94 -10.60 10.20
CA ALA A 81 -13.36 -11.83 10.77
C ALA A 81 -11.94 -11.64 11.31
N VAL A 82 -11.28 -10.55 10.92
CA VAL A 82 -9.92 -10.18 11.38
C VAL A 82 -9.89 -8.90 12.21
N GLY A 83 -11.03 -8.48 12.78
CA GLY A 83 -11.05 -7.39 13.75
C GLY A 83 -11.09 -5.97 13.17
N VAL A 84 -11.15 -5.80 11.85
CA VAL A 84 -11.09 -4.49 11.17
C VAL A 84 -12.43 -4.20 10.48
N GLY A 85 -13.49 -4.11 11.28
CA GLY A 85 -14.85 -3.80 10.81
C GLY A 85 -15.08 -2.31 10.52
N ALA A 86 -14.21 -1.43 11.01
CA ALA A 86 -14.24 0.02 10.86
C ALA A 86 -12.80 0.55 10.66
N THR A 87 -12.64 1.88 10.54
CA THR A 87 -11.29 2.47 10.54
C THR A 87 -10.60 2.30 11.89
N GLN A 88 -9.27 2.42 11.92
CA GLN A 88 -8.52 2.34 13.18
C GLN A 88 -8.92 3.44 14.18
N GLU A 89 -9.35 4.60 13.67
CA GLU A 89 -9.80 5.76 14.44
C GLU A 89 -11.22 5.57 15.01
N THR A 90 -12.01 4.66 14.46
CA THR A 90 -13.40 4.38 14.88
C THR A 90 -13.60 2.96 15.39
N SER A 91 -12.51 2.28 15.73
CA SER A 91 -12.53 0.94 16.32
C SER A 91 -13.08 0.97 17.75
N PHE A 92 -13.80 -0.08 18.15
CA PHE A 92 -14.40 -0.21 19.48
C PHE A 92 -14.40 -1.66 19.97
N ALA A 93 -14.63 -1.86 21.27
CA ALA A 93 -14.45 -3.14 21.95
C ALA A 93 -15.55 -4.19 21.66
N LEU A 94 -15.90 -4.39 20.39
CA LEU A 94 -16.79 -5.47 19.96
C LEU A 94 -16.05 -6.46 19.03
N PRO A 95 -16.44 -7.75 19.03
CA PRO A 95 -15.88 -8.74 18.11
C PRO A 95 -15.95 -8.26 16.66
N GLY A 96 -14.80 -8.28 15.99
CA GLY A 96 -14.68 -7.84 14.60
C GLY A 96 -14.47 -6.33 14.39
N TYR A 97 -14.47 -5.51 15.44
CA TYR A 97 -14.36 -4.04 15.34
C TYR A 97 -13.24 -3.45 16.23
N ASN A 98 -12.41 -4.30 16.82
CA ASN A 98 -11.39 -3.88 17.78
C ASN A 98 -10.11 -3.29 17.15
N GLY A 99 -10.03 -3.22 15.82
CA GLY A 99 -8.90 -2.71 15.04
C GLY A 99 -7.69 -3.65 14.99
N ARG A 100 -7.75 -4.81 15.66
CA ARG A 100 -6.58 -5.67 15.89
C ARG A 100 -6.65 -6.94 15.05
N ILE A 101 -5.88 -6.96 13.96
CA ILE A 101 -5.65 -8.18 13.19
C ILE A 101 -4.99 -9.24 14.10
N PRO A 102 -5.61 -10.42 14.30
CA PRO A 102 -5.05 -11.45 15.16
C PRO A 102 -3.87 -12.16 14.49
N ARG A 103 -2.92 -12.67 15.27
CA ARG A 103 -1.76 -13.44 14.75
C ARG A 103 -2.18 -14.68 13.95
N SER A 104 -3.37 -15.23 14.20
CA SER A 104 -3.95 -16.35 13.45
C SER A 104 -4.39 -15.97 12.02
N ALA A 105 -4.40 -14.68 11.67
CA ALA A 105 -4.61 -14.16 10.33
C ALA A 105 -3.27 -13.69 9.74
N ALA A 106 -2.43 -14.65 9.35
CA ALA A 106 -1.16 -14.36 8.70
C ALA A 106 -1.38 -13.49 7.45
N THR A 107 -0.56 -12.46 7.31
CA THR A 107 -0.58 -11.57 6.15
C THR A 107 0.15 -12.19 4.97
N LEU A 108 -0.14 -11.70 3.76
CA LEU A 108 0.61 -11.99 2.53
C LEU A 108 2.12 -11.77 2.76
N ALA A 109 2.50 -10.66 3.39
CA ALA A 109 3.90 -10.37 3.69
C ALA A 109 4.51 -11.43 4.62
N ARG A 110 3.82 -11.84 5.69
CA ARG A 110 4.32 -12.88 6.59
C ARG A 110 4.49 -14.21 5.87
N ILE A 111 3.51 -14.60 5.07
CA ILE A 111 3.55 -15.85 4.30
C ILE A 111 4.73 -15.83 3.32
N LEU A 112 4.90 -14.75 2.55
CA LEU A 112 6.00 -14.65 1.58
C LEU A 112 7.37 -14.61 2.26
N LYS A 113 7.52 -13.86 3.37
CA LYS A 113 8.75 -13.81 4.15
C LYS A 113 9.16 -15.20 4.65
N ASP A 114 8.22 -15.96 5.19
CA ASP A 114 8.46 -17.33 5.68
C ASP A 114 8.82 -18.32 4.55
N ASN A 115 8.49 -17.96 3.31
CA ASN A 115 8.82 -18.70 2.08
C ASN A 115 9.98 -18.07 1.30
N GLY A 116 10.86 -17.33 1.97
CA GLY A 116 12.15 -16.91 1.43
C GLY A 116 12.16 -15.60 0.62
N TYR A 117 11.04 -14.86 0.59
CA TYR A 117 10.99 -13.54 -0.04
C TYR A 117 11.57 -12.48 0.88
N ASN A 118 12.15 -11.43 0.29
CA ASN A 118 12.29 -10.16 0.99
C ASN A 118 10.97 -9.37 0.94
N THR A 119 10.62 -8.65 2.01
CA THR A 119 9.31 -7.97 2.09
C THR A 119 9.46 -6.51 2.50
N MET A 120 8.94 -5.61 1.68
CA MET A 120 9.11 -4.17 1.81
C MET A 120 7.75 -3.49 1.66
N ALA A 121 7.50 -2.44 2.44
CA ALA A 121 6.31 -1.63 2.33
C ALA A 121 6.67 -0.14 2.32
N VAL A 122 6.00 0.64 1.47
CA VAL A 122 6.07 2.09 1.51
C VAL A 122 4.69 2.72 1.45
N GLY A 123 4.55 3.85 2.14
CA GLY A 123 3.36 4.71 2.12
C GLY A 123 2.34 4.43 3.22
N LYS A 124 1.06 4.58 2.93
CA LYS A 124 -0.03 4.48 3.92
C LYS A 124 -0.16 3.07 4.49
N TRP A 125 -0.06 2.93 5.80
CA TRP A 125 -0.30 1.65 6.49
C TRP A 125 -1.76 1.46 6.90
N HIS A 126 -2.27 2.31 7.80
CA HIS A 126 -3.66 2.38 8.26
C HIS A 126 -4.27 1.08 8.83
N LEU A 127 -3.44 0.26 9.46
CA LEU A 127 -3.82 -0.98 10.16
C LEU A 127 -3.29 -1.08 11.58
N THR A 128 -2.56 -0.06 12.04
CA THR A 128 -2.12 0.02 13.42
C THR A 128 -3.24 0.70 14.23
N PRO A 129 -3.68 0.11 15.36
CA PRO A 129 -4.61 0.81 16.26
C PRO A 129 -3.98 2.10 16.78
N GLN A 130 -4.74 3.19 16.88
CA GLN A 130 -4.20 4.50 17.29
C GLN A 130 -3.51 4.46 18.66
N ALA A 131 -4.02 3.66 19.60
CA ALA A 131 -3.40 3.45 20.92
C ALA A 131 -2.00 2.79 20.85
N GLU A 132 -1.62 2.21 19.70
CA GLU A 132 -0.30 1.64 19.45
C GLU A 132 0.62 2.58 18.65
N TYR A 133 0.24 3.85 18.42
CA TYR A 133 1.11 4.86 17.79
C TYR A 133 2.13 5.37 18.81
N SER A 134 2.98 4.46 19.27
CA SER A 134 3.93 4.70 20.34
C SER A 134 5.29 4.15 20.00
N ALA A 135 6.32 4.93 20.29
CA ALA A 135 7.71 4.48 20.25
C ALA A 135 8.03 3.43 21.34
N ALA A 136 7.12 3.20 22.30
CA ALA A 136 7.26 2.14 23.31
C ALA A 136 6.79 0.76 22.82
N GLY A 137 6.23 0.67 21.62
CA GLY A 137 5.63 -0.56 21.10
C GLY A 137 4.14 -0.70 21.43
N PRO A 138 3.53 -1.89 21.23
CA PRO A 138 4.18 -3.21 21.11
C PRO A 138 4.66 -3.57 19.70
N PHE A 139 4.50 -2.69 18.70
CA PHE A 139 4.91 -2.87 17.29
C PHE A 139 4.32 -4.09 16.55
N GLU A 140 3.50 -4.93 17.18
CA GLU A 140 3.03 -6.17 16.53
C GLU A 140 2.07 -5.89 15.35
N ARG A 141 1.32 -4.79 15.38
CA ARG A 141 0.43 -4.35 14.28
C ARG A 141 1.02 -3.21 13.45
N TRP A 142 2.29 -2.91 13.66
CA TRP A 142 3.07 -2.07 12.74
C TRP A 142 3.50 -2.93 11.55
N PRO A 143 3.92 -2.32 10.42
CA PRO A 143 4.31 -3.06 9.22
C PRO A 143 5.30 -4.20 9.49
N LEU A 144 6.34 -3.95 10.29
CA LEU A 144 7.35 -4.97 10.62
C LEU A 144 6.78 -6.12 11.45
N GLY A 145 5.90 -5.82 12.41
CA GLY A 145 5.17 -6.84 13.18
C GLY A 145 4.23 -7.70 12.33
N MET A 146 3.80 -7.16 11.19
CA MET A 146 2.86 -7.77 10.26
C MET A 146 3.54 -8.42 9.05
N GLY A 147 4.84 -8.72 9.17
CA GLY A 147 5.56 -9.58 8.23
C GLY A 147 6.44 -8.84 7.23
N PHE A 148 6.43 -7.51 7.20
CA PHE A 148 7.40 -6.75 6.40
C PHE A 148 8.77 -6.72 7.09
N GLU A 149 9.85 -6.65 6.30
CA GLU A 149 11.21 -6.48 6.82
C GLU A 149 11.65 -5.03 6.80
N ARG A 150 11.12 -4.23 5.86
CA ARG A 150 11.38 -2.79 5.74
C ARG A 150 10.09 -2.01 5.56
N TYR A 151 10.03 -0.84 6.17
CA TYR A 151 8.92 0.09 6.02
C TYR A 151 9.36 1.55 5.91
N TYR A 152 8.66 2.32 5.08
CA TYR A 152 8.76 3.78 5.07
C TYR A 152 7.42 4.41 4.70
N GLY A 153 6.83 5.18 5.61
CA GLY A 153 5.54 5.82 5.34
C GLY A 153 4.86 6.34 6.59
N PHE A 154 3.53 6.42 6.59
CA PHE A 154 2.75 6.95 7.70
C PHE A 154 1.71 5.93 8.18
N LEU A 155 1.46 5.90 9.49
CA LEU A 155 0.60 4.89 10.11
C LEU A 155 -0.90 5.22 10.01
N GLY A 156 -1.24 6.50 10.03
CA GLY A 156 -2.62 7.01 10.09
C GLY A 156 -3.44 6.85 8.81
N ALA A 157 -4.69 7.30 8.91
CA ALA A 157 -5.62 7.40 7.77
C ALA A 157 -5.15 8.37 6.69
N GLU A 158 -4.52 9.46 7.08
CA GLU A 158 -4.10 10.52 6.16
C GLU A 158 -2.89 11.25 6.76
N THR A 159 -2.21 12.04 5.94
CA THR A 159 -1.11 12.88 6.38
C THR A 159 -0.94 14.05 5.43
N ASN A 160 -0.26 15.11 5.86
CA ASN A 160 0.06 16.24 4.99
C ASN A 160 1.12 15.82 3.96
N HIS A 161 0.84 15.92 2.66
CA HIS A 161 1.79 15.50 1.63
C HIS A 161 3.05 16.38 1.48
N TRP A 162 3.08 17.59 2.07
CA TRP A 162 4.25 18.48 2.10
C TRP A 162 5.02 18.43 3.43
N ALA A 163 4.34 18.08 4.52
CA ALA A 163 4.92 17.98 5.86
C ALA A 163 4.39 16.74 6.59
N PRO A 164 4.67 15.52 6.09
CA PRO A 164 4.08 14.30 6.62
C PRO A 164 4.68 13.88 7.96
N GLU A 165 3.88 13.16 8.74
CA GLU A 165 4.36 12.38 9.89
C GLU A 165 4.81 11.01 9.39
N LEU A 166 6.12 10.76 9.43
CA LEU A 166 6.71 9.56 8.85
C LEU A 166 7.35 8.65 9.88
N VAL A 167 7.32 7.37 9.56
CA VAL A 167 7.98 6.29 10.27
C VAL A 167 8.85 5.55 9.27
N ARG A 168 10.09 5.29 9.67
CA ARG A 168 10.97 4.33 9.02
C ARG A 168 11.08 3.12 9.93
N ASP A 169 10.67 1.96 9.43
CA ASP A 169 10.59 0.72 10.17
C ASP A 169 9.69 0.89 11.42
N ASN A 170 10.22 0.81 12.65
CA ASN A 170 9.47 1.06 13.89
C ASN A 170 9.87 2.38 14.57
N THR A 171 10.51 3.28 13.82
CA THR A 171 11.08 4.52 14.35
C THR A 171 10.45 5.73 13.65
N PRO A 172 9.75 6.61 14.38
CA PRO A 172 9.36 7.91 13.85
C PRO A 172 10.59 8.68 13.37
N ILE A 173 10.49 9.35 12.23
CA ILE A 173 11.57 10.17 11.68
C ILE A 173 11.14 11.63 11.63
N PRO A 174 12.10 12.58 11.64
CA PRO A 174 11.77 13.99 11.46
C PRO A 174 11.00 14.23 10.15
N THR A 175 10.06 15.17 10.18
CA THR A 175 9.36 15.63 8.98
C THR A 175 10.38 16.14 7.95
N PRO A 176 10.29 15.71 6.68
CA PRO A 176 11.17 16.21 5.63
C PRO A 176 11.07 17.74 5.48
N ASP A 177 12.22 18.41 5.28
CA ASP A 177 12.34 19.86 5.14
C ASP A 177 12.88 20.28 3.76
N THR A 178 13.02 19.34 2.83
CA THR A 178 13.50 19.59 1.47
C THR A 178 12.57 20.56 0.71
N PRO A 179 13.09 21.65 0.12
CA PRO A 179 12.29 22.53 -0.72
C PRO A 179 11.63 21.79 -1.88
N GLY A 180 10.32 22.01 -2.08
CA GLY A 180 9.55 21.31 -3.12
C GLY A 180 9.22 19.86 -2.78
N TYR A 181 9.40 19.43 -1.53
CA TYR A 181 9.04 18.09 -1.08
C TYR A 181 7.57 17.78 -1.37
N HIS A 182 7.33 16.57 -1.87
CA HIS A 182 6.01 15.98 -1.90
C HIS A 182 6.12 14.48 -1.62
N LEU A 183 5.20 13.96 -0.81
CA LEU A 183 5.28 12.61 -0.26
C LEU A 183 5.26 11.53 -1.34
N THR A 184 4.48 11.67 -2.41
CA THR A 184 4.37 10.62 -3.45
C THR A 184 5.71 10.34 -4.13
N GLU A 185 6.46 11.38 -4.46
CA GLU A 185 7.78 11.32 -5.09
C GLU A 185 8.80 10.70 -4.13
N ASP A 186 8.76 11.07 -2.85
CA ASP A 186 9.61 10.47 -1.81
C ASP A 186 9.30 8.97 -1.63
N LEU A 187 8.02 8.59 -1.51
CA LEU A 187 7.62 7.18 -1.45
C LEU A 187 8.14 6.39 -2.67
N ALA A 188 8.06 6.96 -3.87
CA ALA A 188 8.58 6.34 -5.09
C ALA A 188 10.10 6.17 -5.05
N HIS A 189 10.85 7.19 -4.61
CA HIS A 189 12.30 7.08 -4.43
C HIS A 189 12.68 6.01 -3.40
N GLN A 190 12.01 5.98 -2.24
CA GLN A 190 12.27 4.98 -1.21
C GLN A 190 11.97 3.56 -1.70
N ALA A 191 10.89 3.36 -2.46
CA ALA A 191 10.61 2.06 -3.09
C ALA A 191 11.71 1.63 -4.06
N ILE A 192 12.16 2.53 -4.92
CA ILE A 192 13.25 2.27 -5.88
C ILE A 192 14.54 1.92 -5.14
N ASP A 193 14.90 2.67 -4.11
CA ASP A 193 16.11 2.45 -3.33
C ASP A 193 16.07 1.14 -2.54
N MET A 194 14.91 0.80 -1.97
CA MET A 194 14.69 -0.49 -1.31
C MET A 194 14.85 -1.65 -2.30
N MET A 195 14.25 -1.57 -3.49
CA MET A 195 14.39 -2.60 -4.53
C MET A 195 15.83 -2.73 -5.03
N ARG A 196 16.52 -1.60 -5.29
CA ARG A 196 17.93 -1.60 -5.73
C ARG A 196 18.85 -2.20 -4.67
N SER A 197 18.67 -1.82 -3.42
CA SER A 197 19.45 -2.34 -2.29
C SER A 197 19.23 -3.83 -2.10
N GLN A 198 17.97 -4.29 -2.18
CA GLN A 198 17.62 -5.70 -2.09
C GLN A 198 18.26 -6.50 -3.24
N HIS A 199 18.14 -6.03 -4.48
CA HIS A 199 18.70 -6.72 -5.64
C HIS A 199 20.23 -6.77 -5.61
N ALA A 200 20.89 -5.71 -5.14
CA ALA A 200 22.35 -5.68 -4.99
C ALA A 200 22.84 -6.67 -3.92
N ALA A 201 22.09 -6.83 -2.83
CA ALA A 201 22.47 -7.69 -1.71
C ALA A 201 22.08 -9.17 -1.90
N ALA A 202 20.97 -9.44 -2.60
CA ALA A 202 20.42 -10.78 -2.77
C ALA A 202 19.69 -10.91 -4.12
N PRO A 203 20.41 -10.89 -5.26
CA PRO A 203 19.81 -10.84 -6.60
C PRO A 203 18.92 -12.05 -6.93
N ASP A 204 19.23 -13.22 -6.34
CA ASP A 204 18.50 -14.47 -6.56
C ASP A 204 17.26 -14.62 -5.64
N LYS A 205 17.07 -13.69 -4.69
CA LYS A 205 15.88 -13.69 -3.82
C LYS A 205 14.80 -12.78 -4.41
N PRO A 206 13.55 -13.26 -4.55
CA PRO A 206 12.44 -12.43 -4.96
C PRO A 206 12.01 -11.50 -3.82
N PHE A 207 11.27 -10.46 -4.17
CA PHE A 207 10.72 -9.54 -3.20
C PHE A 207 9.21 -9.31 -3.35
N LEU A 208 8.57 -8.98 -2.24
CA LEU A 208 7.28 -8.29 -2.19
C LEU A 208 7.54 -6.81 -1.93
N LEU A 209 7.00 -5.94 -2.77
CA LEU A 209 6.87 -4.51 -2.50
C LEU A 209 5.39 -4.14 -2.38
N TRP A 210 4.99 -3.65 -1.22
CA TRP A 210 3.69 -3.01 -0.99
C TRP A 210 3.85 -1.49 -1.15
N PHE A 211 3.30 -0.92 -2.21
CA PHE A 211 3.39 0.49 -2.53
C PHE A 211 2.01 1.14 -2.41
N ALA A 212 1.73 1.81 -1.28
CA ALA A 212 0.42 2.40 -1.02
C ALA A 212 0.51 3.92 -0.90
N THR A 213 0.13 4.66 -1.94
CA THR A 213 0.21 6.12 -1.91
C THR A 213 -0.82 6.72 -0.95
N GLY A 214 -0.53 7.92 -0.44
CA GLY A 214 -1.55 8.74 0.22
C GLY A 214 -2.25 9.72 -0.74
N ALA A 215 -1.65 10.03 -1.88
CA ALA A 215 -2.22 10.99 -2.83
C ALA A 215 -3.54 10.48 -3.45
N ALA A 216 -4.36 11.44 -3.89
CA ALA A 216 -5.78 11.33 -4.26
C ALA A 216 -6.75 11.25 -3.07
N HIS A 217 -6.29 10.91 -1.87
CA HIS A 217 -6.99 11.18 -0.62
C HIS A 217 -6.87 12.66 -0.21
N ALA A 218 -7.67 13.09 0.78
CA ALA A 218 -7.47 14.36 1.45
C ALA A 218 -6.21 14.35 2.36
N PRO A 219 -5.57 15.51 2.59
CA PRO A 219 -5.81 16.80 1.93
C PRO A 219 -5.29 16.82 0.48
N HIS A 220 -5.98 17.52 -0.42
CA HIS A 220 -5.59 17.62 -1.84
C HIS A 220 -4.41 18.57 -2.05
N HIS A 221 -3.21 18.12 -1.70
CA HIS A 221 -1.96 18.82 -1.92
C HIS A 221 -1.33 18.36 -3.23
N VAL A 222 -1.18 19.28 -4.18
CA VAL A 222 -0.66 18.98 -5.51
C VAL A 222 0.19 20.15 -5.99
N THR A 223 1.35 19.87 -6.57
CA THR A 223 2.24 20.91 -7.11
C THR A 223 1.67 21.48 -8.41
N ARG A 224 2.04 22.73 -8.72
CA ARG A 224 1.53 23.47 -9.87
C ARG A 224 1.64 22.72 -11.19
N GLU A 225 2.76 22.05 -11.41
CA GLU A 225 3.02 21.25 -12.61
C GLU A 225 1.96 20.17 -12.88
N TRP A 226 1.33 19.64 -11.82
CA TRP A 226 0.36 18.56 -11.94
C TRP A 226 -1.08 19.07 -12.10
N PHE A 227 -1.44 20.25 -11.59
CA PHE A 227 -2.80 20.79 -11.74
C PHE A 227 -2.96 21.82 -12.86
N GLU A 228 -1.90 22.56 -13.22
CA GLU A 228 -1.94 23.58 -14.28
C GLU A 228 -2.38 23.02 -15.64
N PRO A 229 -1.93 21.81 -16.07
CA PRO A 229 -2.44 21.18 -17.30
C PRO A 229 -3.94 20.86 -17.29
N TYR A 230 -4.61 20.98 -16.14
CA TYR A 230 -6.05 20.74 -15.98
C TYR A 230 -6.87 22.01 -15.83
N ALA A 231 -6.26 23.19 -15.85
CA ALA A 231 -6.99 24.46 -15.86
C ALA A 231 -8.04 24.48 -16.98
N GLY A 232 -9.30 24.76 -16.63
CA GLY A 232 -10.42 24.80 -17.58
C GLY A 232 -11.01 23.43 -17.97
N LYS A 233 -10.31 22.31 -17.73
CA LYS A 233 -10.75 20.98 -18.21
C LYS A 233 -11.96 20.41 -17.47
N PHE A 234 -12.28 20.98 -16.30
CA PHE A 234 -13.36 20.51 -15.43
C PHE A 234 -14.43 21.60 -15.15
N ASP A 235 -14.37 22.74 -15.84
CA ASP A 235 -15.25 23.90 -15.59
C ASP A 235 -16.73 23.62 -15.88
N GLU A 236 -17.01 22.63 -16.73
CA GLU A 236 -18.38 22.19 -17.07
C GLU A 236 -19.06 21.39 -15.95
N GLY A 237 -18.33 21.08 -14.87
CA GLY A 237 -18.85 20.40 -13.69
C GLY A 237 -18.87 18.87 -13.78
N TRP A 238 -19.13 18.25 -12.64
CA TRP A 238 -18.98 16.80 -12.46
C TRP A 238 -20.06 15.98 -13.18
N GLU A 239 -21.25 16.54 -13.42
CA GLU A 239 -22.33 15.86 -14.16
C GLU A 239 -21.93 15.61 -15.63
N VAL A 240 -21.37 16.63 -16.28
CA VAL A 240 -20.84 16.52 -17.65
C VAL A 240 -19.66 15.55 -17.69
N LEU A 241 -18.76 15.62 -16.70
CA LEU A 241 -17.65 14.68 -16.59
C LEU A 241 -18.14 13.22 -16.43
N ARG A 242 -19.17 12.98 -15.61
CA ARG A 242 -19.77 11.66 -15.42
C ARG A 242 -20.30 11.09 -16.72
N GLU A 243 -21.08 11.87 -17.47
CA GLU A 243 -21.63 11.44 -18.76
C GLU A 243 -20.56 11.17 -19.81
N ARG A 244 -19.52 12.01 -19.88
CA ARG A 244 -18.38 11.81 -20.79
C ARG A 244 -17.64 10.52 -20.45
N THR A 245 -17.32 10.31 -19.17
CA THR A 245 -16.62 9.11 -18.69
C THR A 245 -17.44 7.85 -18.98
N PHE A 246 -18.75 7.89 -18.74
CA PHE A 246 -19.64 6.77 -19.04
C PHE A 246 -19.65 6.41 -20.53
N ARG A 247 -19.78 7.41 -21.42
CA ARG A 247 -19.72 7.21 -22.88
C ARG A 247 -18.38 6.63 -23.33
N GLU A 248 -17.28 7.09 -22.74
CA GLU A 248 -15.93 6.57 -22.99
C GLU A 248 -15.76 5.12 -22.52
N GLN A 249 -16.31 4.77 -21.35
CA GLN A 249 -16.30 3.41 -20.84
C GLN A 249 -17.06 2.44 -21.76
N LEU A 250 -18.24 2.83 -22.26
CA LEU A 250 -18.99 2.06 -23.26
C LEU A 250 -18.19 1.88 -24.55
N ARG A 251 -17.60 2.97 -25.07
CA ARG A 251 -16.81 2.92 -26.31
C ARG A 251 -15.61 1.98 -26.20
N ASN A 252 -14.97 1.96 -25.04
CA ASN A 252 -13.76 1.19 -24.79
C ASN A 252 -14.06 -0.24 -24.28
N GLY A 253 -15.34 -0.64 -24.16
CA GLY A 253 -15.75 -1.96 -23.69
C GLY A 253 -15.39 -2.24 -22.22
N VAL A 254 -15.28 -1.19 -21.41
CA VAL A 254 -15.01 -1.30 -19.96
C VAL A 254 -16.27 -1.68 -19.20
N ILE A 255 -17.42 -1.15 -19.65
CA ILE A 255 -18.77 -1.45 -19.15
C ILE A 255 -19.69 -1.85 -20.30
#